data_AF-A0A2P2KQA5-F1
#
_entry.id   AF-A0A2P2KQA5-F1
#
_cell.length_a   1.000
_cell.length_b   1.000
_cell.length_c   1.000
_cell.angle_alpha   90.00
_cell.angle_beta   90.00
_cell.angle_gamma   90.00
#
_symmetry.space_group_name_H-M   'P 1'
#
loop_
_entity.id
_entity.type
_entity.pdbx_description
1 polymer ?
#
loop_
_entity_poly.entity_id
_entity_poly.type
_entity_poly.pdbx_seq_one_letter_code
_entity_poly.pdbx_strand_id
1 'polypeptide(L)'
;MAFGGDRVTQLLKVIERYHQRFQRPPIGPIGVHVSLVGGDKWALALENAIGRLLNAFIVTSHKDSLLLRSCAAQAEYGNLQIIIYDFSRPRLAIPSHMLPQTSHPTTLSVVKSDDDTVLNVLVDMGNAERQVLVEDYDSGKAVAFDRRVSNLKEVFTLEGYRM
;
A
#
# COMPACT_ATOMS: atom_id res chain seq x y z
N MET A 1 4.93 -13.56 0.65
CA MET A 1 5.16 -12.33 1.44
C MET A 1 6.52 -12.36 2.13
N ALA A 2 7.53 -11.67 1.56
CA ALA A 2 8.86 -11.52 2.17
C ALA A 2 9.13 -10.03 2.47
N PHE A 3 8.31 -9.42 3.33
CA PHE A 3 8.59 -8.10 3.88
C PHE A 3 9.44 -8.28 5.13
N GLY A 4 10.76 -8.52 4.99
CA GLY A 4 11.54 -8.91 6.16
C GLY A 4 13.00 -9.31 5.97
N GLY A 5 13.68 -8.85 4.90
CA GLY A 5 15.12 -9.10 4.79
C GLY A 5 15.92 -8.48 5.96
N ASP A 6 17.08 -9.04 6.30
CA ASP A 6 17.88 -8.61 7.46
C ASP A 6 18.11 -7.09 7.56
N ARG A 7 18.22 -6.42 6.41
CA ARG A 7 18.38 -4.96 6.33
C ARG A 7 17.16 -4.18 6.82
N VAL A 8 15.93 -4.63 6.53
CA VAL A 8 14.75 -3.92 7.05
C VAL A 8 14.60 -4.15 8.55
N THR A 9 14.93 -5.35 9.04
CA THR A 9 14.98 -5.64 10.48
C THR A 9 16.00 -4.76 11.19
N GLN A 10 17.17 -4.51 10.59
CA GLN A 10 18.16 -3.60 11.12
C GLN A 10 17.65 -2.14 11.15
N LEU A 11 16.97 -1.69 10.09
CA LEU A 11 16.33 -0.37 10.05
C LEU A 11 15.30 -0.23 11.18
N LEU A 12 14.42 -1.22 11.37
CA LEU A 12 13.41 -1.20 12.43
C LEU A 12 14.05 -1.10 13.82
N LYS A 13 15.15 -1.83 14.07
CA LYS A 13 15.93 -1.72 15.31
C LYS A 13 16.51 -0.32 15.53
N VAL A 14 16.98 0.34 14.47
CA VAL A 14 17.49 1.71 14.57
C VAL A 14 16.35 2.67 14.84
N ILE A 15 15.22 2.59 14.11
CA ILE A 15 14.04 3.42 14.33
C ILE A 15 13.58 3.34 15.79
N GLU A 16 13.52 2.14 16.37
CA GLU A 16 13.10 1.91 17.74
C GLU A 16 13.98 2.67 18.76
N ARG A 17 15.29 2.76 18.52
CA ARG A 17 16.20 3.55 19.38
C ARG A 17 15.93 5.05 19.34
N TYR A 18 15.31 5.52 18.26
CA TYR A 18 15.00 6.93 18.03
C TYR A 18 13.51 7.25 18.21
N HIS A 19 12.67 6.31 18.67
CA HIS A 19 11.21 6.45 18.71
C HIS A 19 10.74 7.74 19.42
N GLN A 20 11.40 8.13 20.51
CA GLN A 20 11.07 9.35 21.28
C GLN A 20 11.44 10.67 20.59
N ARG A 21 12.25 10.62 19.52
CA ARG A 21 12.66 11.80 18.76
C ARG A 21 11.72 12.11 17.60
N PHE A 22 10.94 11.12 17.17
CA PHE A 22 9.86 11.34 16.21
C PHE A 22 8.69 12.04 16.88
N GLN A 23 7.96 12.87 16.14
CA GLN A 23 6.70 13.43 16.65
C GLN A 23 5.67 12.33 16.90
N ARG A 24 5.59 11.38 15.96
CA ARG A 24 4.92 10.08 16.12
C ARG A 24 5.79 9.00 15.46
N PRO A 25 5.85 7.78 16.02
CA PRO A 25 6.61 6.69 15.40
C PRO A 25 6.23 6.50 13.93
N PRO A 26 7.20 6.30 13.02
CA PRO A 26 6.91 6.05 11.63
C PRO A 26 6.12 4.74 11.47
N ILE A 27 5.16 4.71 10.54
CA ILE A 27 4.41 3.50 10.18
C ILE A 27 5.15 2.85 9.01
N GLY A 28 5.58 1.60 9.15
CA GLY A 28 6.08 0.85 8.01
C GLY A 28 7.07 -0.27 8.33
N PRO A 29 7.52 -1.00 7.28
CA PRO A 29 7.11 -0.82 5.89
C PRO A 29 5.62 -1.16 5.69
N ILE A 30 4.89 -0.44 4.84
CA ILE A 30 3.42 -0.55 4.71
C ILE A 30 2.92 -2.00 4.63
N GLY A 31 3.65 -2.88 3.93
CA GLY A 31 3.28 -4.28 3.75
C GLY A 31 3.12 -5.09 5.05
N VAL A 32 3.78 -4.72 6.16
CA VAL A 32 3.59 -5.43 7.44
C VAL A 32 2.29 -5.05 8.15
N HIS A 33 1.69 -3.93 7.74
CA HIS A 33 0.41 -3.44 8.26
C HIS A 33 -0.77 -3.85 7.38
N VAL A 34 -0.53 -4.62 6.32
CA VAL A 34 -1.55 -5.05 5.36
C VAL A 34 -1.75 -6.56 5.45
N SER A 35 -3.01 -6.97 5.44
CA SER A 35 -3.45 -8.37 5.39
C SER A 35 -4.54 -8.55 4.33
N LEU A 36 -4.71 -9.77 3.83
CA LEU A 36 -5.76 -10.10 2.86
C LEU A 36 -7.07 -10.49 3.55
N VAL A 37 -8.18 -10.01 2.99
CA VAL A 37 -9.53 -10.44 3.35
C VAL A 37 -9.91 -11.65 2.49
N GLY A 38 -10.38 -12.73 3.12
CA GLY A 38 -10.93 -13.88 2.39
C GLY A 38 -9.90 -14.87 1.83
N GLY A 39 -8.66 -14.84 2.34
CA GLY A 39 -7.60 -15.80 2.01
C GLY A 39 -6.60 -15.32 0.96
N ASP A 40 -5.69 -16.21 0.57
CA ASP A 40 -4.48 -15.85 -0.19
C ASP A 40 -4.66 -15.79 -1.72
N LYS A 41 -5.89 -15.98 -2.21
CA LYS A 41 -6.20 -15.98 -3.65
C LYS A 41 -5.63 -14.75 -4.35
N TRP A 42 -5.80 -13.56 -3.76
CA TRP A 42 -5.40 -12.29 -4.35
C TRP A 42 -3.99 -11.84 -3.95
N ALA A 43 -3.20 -12.67 -3.28
CA ALA A 43 -1.92 -12.26 -2.70
C ALA A 43 -0.95 -11.71 -3.75
N LEU A 44 -0.72 -12.45 -4.83
CA LEU A 44 0.21 -12.03 -5.88
C LEU A 44 -0.33 -10.80 -6.64
N ALA A 45 -1.63 -10.76 -6.92
CA ALA A 45 -2.28 -9.62 -7.55
C ALA A 45 -2.13 -8.34 -6.71
N LEU A 46 -2.35 -8.44 -5.39
CA LEU A 46 -2.17 -7.34 -4.43
C LEU A 46 -0.71 -6.90 -4.34
N GLU A 47 0.23 -7.84 -4.24
CA GLU A 47 1.66 -7.54 -4.19
C GLU A 47 2.08 -6.73 -5.43
N ASN A 48 1.56 -7.07 -6.62
CA ASN A 48 1.82 -6.34 -7.86
C ASN A 48 1.06 -5.00 -7.95
N ALA A 49 -0.20 -4.97 -7.50
CA ALA A 49 -1.05 -3.79 -7.57
C ALA A 49 -0.56 -2.65 -6.67
N ILE A 50 -0.19 -2.97 -5.42
CA ILE A 50 0.37 -2.00 -4.49
C ILE A 50 1.86 -1.76 -4.80
N GLY A 51 2.58 -2.81 -5.20
CA GLY A 51 3.96 -2.74 -5.67
C GLY A 51 4.90 -2.11 -4.66
N ARG A 52 5.73 -1.16 -5.11
CA ARG A 52 6.76 -0.51 -4.28
C ARG A 52 6.21 0.18 -3.03
N LEU A 53 4.94 0.57 -3.04
CA LEU A 53 4.31 1.25 -1.92
C LEU A 53 4.31 0.36 -0.66
N LEU A 54 4.29 -0.97 -0.80
CA LEU A 54 4.42 -1.91 0.32
C LEU A 54 5.74 -1.74 1.10
N ASN A 55 6.80 -1.24 0.46
CA ASN A 55 8.09 -1.01 1.09
C ASN A 55 8.26 0.40 1.67
N ALA A 56 7.25 1.27 1.51
CA ALA A 56 7.32 2.64 1.98
C ALA A 56 7.09 2.74 3.49
N PHE A 57 7.64 3.79 4.09
CA PHE A 57 7.37 4.22 5.46
C PHE A 57 6.57 5.54 5.44
N ILE A 58 5.67 5.70 6.38
CA ILE A 58 4.83 6.89 6.53
C ILE A 58 5.31 7.65 7.78
N VAL A 59 5.47 8.97 7.65
CA VAL A 59 5.86 9.87 8.74
C VAL A 59 4.93 11.08 8.80
N THR A 60 4.88 11.75 9.94
CA THR A 60 4.01 12.92 10.14
C THR A 60 4.54 14.24 9.59
N SER A 61 5.85 14.36 9.38
CA SER A 61 6.45 15.65 9.01
C SER A 61 7.74 15.53 8.20
N HIS A 62 8.18 16.66 7.63
CA HIS A 62 9.49 16.74 6.98
C HIS A 62 10.65 16.48 7.96
N LYS A 63 10.55 16.95 9.21
CA LYS A 63 11.54 16.69 10.26
C LYS A 63 11.67 15.19 10.53
N ASP A 64 10.54 14.50 10.66
CA ASP A 64 10.51 13.04 10.87
C ASP A 64 11.06 12.30 9.64
N SER A 65 10.82 12.82 8.43
CA SER A 65 11.43 12.27 7.20
C SER A 65 12.96 12.34 7.25
N LEU A 66 13.54 13.48 7.64
CA LEU A 66 15.00 13.63 7.77
C LEU A 66 15.57 12.71 8.86
N LEU A 67 14.87 12.56 9.98
CA LEU A 67 15.26 11.65 11.05
C LEU A 67 15.24 10.19 10.57
N LEU A 68 14.19 9.78 9.86
CA LEU A 68 14.07 8.43 9.31
C LEU A 68 15.16 8.15 8.26
N ARG A 69 15.52 9.13 7.42
CA ARG A 69 16.66 9.02 6.49
C ARG A 69 17.98 8.81 7.22
N SER A 70 18.17 9.50 8.34
CA SER A 70 19.36 9.33 9.19
C SER A 70 19.42 7.92 9.79
N CYS A 71 18.28 7.38 10.23
CA CYS A 71 18.16 6.01 10.70
C CYS A 71 18.50 5.00 9.59
N ALA A 72 18.00 5.23 8.37
CA ALA A 72 18.30 4.38 7.23
C ALA A 72 19.76 4.44 6.79
N ALA A 73 20.41 5.61 6.83
CA ALA A 73 21.84 5.72 6.59
C ALA A 73 22.65 4.90 7.62
N GLN A 74 22.27 4.97 8.91
CA GLN A 74 22.91 4.18 9.96
C GLN A 74 22.68 2.67 9.81
N ALA A 75 21.54 2.27 9.25
CA ALA A 75 21.20 0.87 9.00
C ALA A 75 21.66 0.35 7.62
N GLU A 76 22.40 1.17 6.85
CA GLU A 76 22.81 0.87 5.47
C GLU A 76 21.62 0.48 4.55
N TYR A 77 20.47 1.11 4.80
CA TYR A 77 19.22 0.87 4.07
C TYR A 77 19.04 1.89 2.94
N GLY A 78 19.54 1.54 1.74
CA GLY A 78 19.60 2.45 0.60
C GLY A 78 18.27 2.74 -0.12
N ASN A 79 17.29 1.83 -0.05
CA ASN A 79 16.04 1.96 -0.80
C ASN A 79 14.86 2.39 0.08
N LEU A 80 14.97 3.59 0.68
CA LEU A 80 13.96 4.13 1.58
C LEU A 80 12.96 5.04 0.84
N GLN A 81 11.74 4.55 0.67
CA GLN A 81 10.60 5.38 0.26
C GLN A 81 9.90 5.93 1.51
N ILE A 82 9.71 7.25 1.58
CA ILE A 82 9.04 7.92 2.70
C ILE A 82 7.85 8.71 2.17
N ILE A 83 6.71 8.58 2.83
CA ILE A 83 5.48 9.34 2.58
C ILE A 83 5.22 10.21 3.79
N ILE A 84 5.04 11.51 3.58
CA ILE A 84 4.63 12.42 4.65
C ILE A 84 3.10 12.47 4.63
N TYR A 85 2.46 12.09 5.74
CA TYR A 85 1.01 12.01 5.85
C TYR A 85 0.56 12.41 7.26
N ASP A 86 -0.58 13.10 7.34
CA ASP A 86 -1.16 13.49 8.62
C ASP A 86 -1.96 12.34 9.25
N PHE A 87 -1.42 11.79 10.34
CA PHE A 87 -1.99 10.65 11.07
C PHE A 87 -3.28 11.00 11.84
N SER A 88 -3.71 12.27 11.84
CA SER A 88 -4.99 12.69 12.41
C SER A 88 -6.14 12.64 11.39
N ARG A 89 -5.84 12.47 10.09
CA ARG A 89 -6.89 12.37 9.07
C ARG A 89 -7.73 11.11 9.31
N PRO A 90 -9.06 11.24 9.41
CA PRO A 90 -9.94 10.08 9.58
C PRO A 90 -9.89 9.19 8.32
N ARG A 91 -10.44 7.98 8.43
CA ARG A 91 -10.64 7.11 7.28
C ARG A 91 -11.35 7.84 6.14
N LEU A 92 -10.78 7.78 4.95
CA LEU A 92 -11.41 8.26 3.73
C LEU A 92 -12.73 7.52 3.49
N ALA A 93 -13.82 8.28 3.48
CA ALA A 93 -15.11 7.82 3.00
C ALA A 93 -15.15 8.01 1.47
N ILE A 94 -15.16 6.90 0.74
CA ILE A 94 -15.18 6.92 -0.73
C ILE A 94 -16.62 6.64 -1.19
N PRO A 95 -17.36 7.66 -1.66
CA PRO A 95 -18.66 7.48 -2.29
C PRO A 95 -18.66 6.38 -3.36
N SER A 96 -19.69 5.53 -3.37
CA SER A 96 -19.79 4.39 -4.28
C SER A 96 -19.69 4.78 -5.76
N HIS A 97 -20.17 5.95 -6.15
CA HIS A 97 -20.11 6.44 -7.54
C HIS A 97 -18.68 6.81 -8.00
N MET A 98 -17.71 6.93 -7.09
CA MET A 98 -16.29 7.13 -7.40
C MET A 98 -15.51 5.81 -7.50
N LEU A 99 -16.14 4.68 -7.15
CA LEU A 99 -15.55 3.35 -7.28
C LEU A 99 -15.84 2.76 -8.66
N PRO A 100 -14.99 1.83 -9.14
CA PRO A 100 -15.29 1.00 -10.30
C PRO A 100 -16.61 0.23 -10.14
N GLN A 101 -17.53 0.39 -11.09
CA GLN A 101 -18.80 -0.35 -11.09
C GLN A 101 -18.60 -1.70 -11.77
N THR A 102 -18.22 -2.71 -10.99
CA THR A 102 -17.88 -4.04 -11.48
C THR A 102 -18.21 -5.11 -10.43
N SER A 103 -18.42 -6.35 -10.87
CA SER A 103 -18.57 -7.52 -9.98
C SER A 103 -17.23 -8.00 -9.40
N HIS A 104 -16.12 -7.48 -9.92
CA HIS A 104 -14.78 -7.85 -9.50
C HIS A 104 -14.31 -6.99 -8.31
N PRO A 105 -13.55 -7.56 -7.36
CA PRO A 105 -13.06 -6.80 -6.22
C PRO A 105 -12.02 -5.76 -6.65
N THR A 106 -11.87 -4.72 -5.84
CA THR A 106 -10.75 -3.78 -5.94
C THR A 106 -9.63 -4.16 -4.99
N THR A 107 -8.40 -3.70 -5.24
CA THR A 107 -7.27 -3.88 -4.31
C THR A 107 -7.64 -3.42 -2.90
N LEU A 108 -8.29 -2.26 -2.75
CA LEU A 108 -8.72 -1.76 -1.45
C LEU A 108 -9.74 -2.69 -0.76
N SER A 109 -10.65 -3.31 -1.51
CA SER A 109 -11.70 -4.16 -0.95
C SER A 109 -11.19 -5.50 -0.39
N VAL A 110 -10.03 -5.98 -0.88
CA VAL A 110 -9.39 -7.23 -0.41
C VAL A 110 -8.28 -6.98 0.60
N VAL A 111 -7.97 -5.72 0.90
CA VAL A 111 -6.95 -5.32 1.87
C VAL A 111 -7.62 -4.99 3.21
N LYS A 112 -7.02 -5.48 4.30
CA LYS A 112 -7.31 -5.07 5.66
C LYS A 112 -6.04 -4.52 6.34
N SER A 113 -6.21 -3.46 7.10
CA SER A 113 -5.23 -2.89 8.03
C SER A 113 -5.99 -2.37 9.24
N ASP A 114 -5.38 -2.45 10.42
CA ASP A 114 -5.93 -1.87 11.66
C ASP A 114 -5.58 -0.37 11.79
N ASP A 115 -4.74 0.16 10.90
CA ASP A 115 -4.38 1.58 10.82
C ASP A 115 -5.04 2.25 9.60
N ASP A 116 -5.88 3.25 9.85
CA ASP A 116 -6.55 4.04 8.82
C ASP A 116 -5.59 4.87 7.97
N THR A 117 -4.45 5.28 8.52
CA THR A 117 -3.40 6.00 7.78
C THR A 117 -2.87 5.13 6.65
N VAL A 118 -2.67 3.84 6.91
CA VAL A 118 -2.21 2.89 5.89
C VAL A 118 -3.22 2.80 4.75
N LEU A 119 -4.51 2.63 5.08
CA LEU A 119 -5.56 2.48 4.07
C LEU A 119 -5.79 3.76 3.28
N ASN A 120 -5.70 4.91 3.95
CA ASN A 120 -5.74 6.21 3.30
C ASN A 120 -4.56 6.41 2.35
N VAL A 121 -3.34 6.03 2.73
CA VAL A 121 -2.16 6.13 1.85
C VAL A 121 -2.27 5.19 0.65
N LEU A 122 -2.83 3.97 0.82
CA LEU A 122 -3.09 3.07 -0.30
C LEU A 122 -4.07 3.68 -1.33
N VAL A 123 -5.01 4.50 -0.88
CA VAL A 123 -5.92 5.26 -1.75
C VAL A 123 -5.19 6.45 -2.37
N ASP A 124 -4.72 7.40 -1.55
CA ASP A 124 -4.16 8.67 -2.02
C ASP A 124 -2.92 8.49 -2.91
N MET A 125 -2.05 7.51 -2.59
CA MET A 125 -0.79 7.28 -3.31
C MET A 125 -0.86 6.08 -4.27
N GLY A 126 -1.68 5.08 -3.96
CA GLY A 126 -1.76 3.82 -4.69
C GLY A 126 -2.98 3.71 -5.62
N ASN A 127 -4.02 4.53 -5.46
CA ASN A 127 -5.31 4.38 -6.14
C ASN A 127 -5.92 2.98 -5.93
N ALA A 128 -5.69 2.35 -4.77
CA ALA A 128 -6.10 0.97 -4.50
C ALA A 128 -7.61 0.73 -4.66
N GLU A 129 -8.42 1.77 -4.51
CA GLU A 129 -9.87 1.76 -4.71
C GLU A 129 -10.28 1.70 -6.18
N ARG A 130 -9.36 1.99 -7.10
CA ARG A 130 -9.58 2.03 -8.56
C ARG A 130 -8.81 0.95 -9.32
N GLN A 131 -8.04 0.13 -8.62
CA GLN A 131 -7.37 -1.05 -9.14
C GLN A 131 -8.30 -2.25 -9.00
N VAL A 132 -8.67 -2.89 -10.10
CA VAL A 132 -9.58 -4.05 -10.10
C VAL A 132 -8.80 -5.35 -10.24
N LEU A 133 -9.18 -6.37 -9.48
CA LEU A 133 -8.55 -7.68 -9.51
C LEU A 133 -9.42 -8.70 -10.23
N VAL A 134 -8.85 -9.45 -11.16
CA VAL A 134 -9.54 -10.42 -12.01
C VAL A 134 -8.83 -11.77 -11.99
N GLU A 135 -9.56 -12.84 -12.32
CA GLU A 135 -8.99 -14.19 -12.27
C GLU A 135 -7.94 -14.41 -13.36
N ASP A 136 -8.28 -14.02 -14.59
CA ASP A 136 -7.51 -14.30 -15.78
C ASP A 136 -7.48 -13.11 -16.75
N TYR A 137 -6.72 -13.30 -17.83
CA TYR A 137 -6.51 -12.30 -18.87
C TYR A 137 -7.81 -11.94 -19.62
N ASP A 138 -8.67 -12.92 -19.90
CA ASP A 138 -9.91 -12.68 -20.65
C ASP A 138 -10.89 -11.84 -19.84
N SER A 139 -11.03 -12.14 -18.56
CA SER A 139 -11.77 -11.32 -17.59
C SER A 139 -11.19 -9.92 -17.49
N GLY A 140 -9.86 -9.81 -17.45
CA GLY A 140 -9.18 -8.52 -17.41
C GLY A 140 -9.40 -7.67 -18.65
N LYS A 141 -9.33 -8.28 -19.82
CA LYS A 141 -9.62 -7.62 -21.10
C LYS A 141 -11.07 -7.13 -21.16
N ALA A 142 -12.03 -7.95 -20.73
CA ALA A 142 -13.43 -7.58 -20.72
C ALA A 142 -13.71 -6.37 -19.80
N VAL A 143 -13.09 -6.35 -18.61
CA VAL A 143 -13.21 -5.23 -17.65
C VAL A 143 -12.52 -3.98 -18.16
N ALA A 144 -11.28 -4.11 -18.65
CA ALA A 144 -10.45 -2.97 -19.04
C ALA A 144 -10.92 -2.29 -20.34
N PHE A 145 -11.35 -3.07 -21.34
CA PHE A 145 -11.57 -2.55 -22.69
C PHE A 145 -13.02 -2.67 -23.16
N ASP A 146 -13.69 -3.78 -22.89
CA ASP A 146 -14.99 -4.05 -23.50
C ASP A 146 -16.15 -3.38 -22.76
N ARG A 147 -16.11 -3.36 -21.42
CA ARG A 147 -17.22 -2.88 -20.57
C ARG A 147 -17.18 -1.40 -20.21
N ARG A 148 -16.09 -0.68 -20.55
CA ARG A 148 -15.86 0.74 -20.21
C ARG A 148 -16.20 1.08 -18.75
N VAL A 149 -15.66 0.31 -17.81
CA VAL A 149 -15.93 0.49 -16.38
C VAL A 149 -15.48 1.89 -15.94
N SER A 150 -16.41 2.67 -15.36
CA SER A 150 -16.11 4.00 -14.85
C SER A 150 -15.14 3.95 -13.68
N ASN A 151 -14.35 5.02 -13.48
CA ASN A 151 -13.37 5.12 -12.39
C ASN A 151 -12.35 3.97 -12.31
N LEU A 152 -12.23 3.12 -13.31
CA LEU A 152 -11.16 2.14 -13.40
C LEU A 152 -9.82 2.85 -13.62
N LYS A 153 -8.76 2.39 -12.95
CA LYS A 153 -7.39 2.89 -13.16
C LYS A 153 -6.52 1.83 -13.81
N GLU A 154 -6.52 0.62 -13.26
CA GLU A 154 -5.69 -0.52 -13.68
C GLU A 154 -6.44 -1.81 -13.37
N VAL A 155 -6.09 -2.88 -14.10
CA VAL A 155 -6.57 -4.24 -13.81
C VAL A 155 -5.39 -5.17 -13.54
N PHE A 156 -5.51 -6.04 -12.53
CA PHE A 156 -4.49 -7.02 -12.18
C PHE A 156 -5.06 -8.44 -12.17
N THR A 157 -4.38 -9.37 -12.84
CA THR A 157 -4.77 -10.79 -12.81
C THR A 157 -4.23 -11.48 -11.55
N LEU A 158 -4.70 -12.70 -11.26
CA LEU A 158 -4.16 -13.53 -10.17
C LEU A 158 -2.65 -13.79 -10.32
N GLU A 159 -2.17 -13.89 -11.55
CA GLU A 159 -0.74 -14.07 -11.86
C GLU A 159 0.08 -12.77 -11.73
N GLY A 160 -0.56 -11.67 -11.35
CA GLY A 160 0.10 -10.37 -11.19
C GLY A 160 0.28 -9.58 -12.47
N TYR A 161 -0.34 -9.99 -13.59
CA TYR A 161 -0.27 -9.25 -14.84
C TYR A 161 -1.09 -7.97 -14.75
N ARG A 162 -0.47 -6.84 -15.12
CA ARG A 162 -1.09 -5.51 -15.14
C ARG A 162 -1.61 -5.19 -16.54
N MET A 163 -2.86 -4.76 -16.63
CA MET A 163 -3.57 -4.37 -17.86
C MET A 163 -4.01 -2.90 -17.81
#